data_AF-A0AAN8FMJ7-F1
#
_entry.id   AF-A0AAN8FMJ7-F1
#
_cell.length_a   1.000
_cell.length_b   1.000
_cell.length_c   1.000
_cell.angle_alpha   90.00
_cell.angle_beta   90.00
_cell.angle_gamma   90.00
#
_symmetry.space_group_name_H-M   'P 1'
#
loop_
_entity.id
_entity.type
_entity.pdbx_description
1 polymer ?
#
loop_
_entity_poly.entity_id
_entity_poly.type
_entity_poly.pdbx_seq_one_letter_code
_entity_poly.pdbx_strand_id
1 'polypeptide(L)'
;DGSITLFFIVGAPKSEIGLARLRAEQGSYHDVIVTDLKDTYEALVFKVNAMMNFFLKYCSKPRFLMKIDDDVTVHLDRMFTHWTMANRDEDNIYCRVCPACKPFRNASDKW
;
A
#
# COMPACT_ATOMS: atom_id res chain seq x y z
N ASP A 1 5.84 14.99 17.60
CA ASP A 1 5.26 15.21 16.26
C ASP A 1 5.78 14.17 15.29
N GLY A 2 4.87 13.38 14.70
CA GLY A 2 5.21 12.41 13.66
C GLY A 2 4.82 12.96 12.28
N SER A 3 5.70 12.83 11.30
CA SER A 3 5.41 13.18 9.90
C SER A 3 4.92 11.96 9.14
N ILE A 4 3.92 12.14 8.26
CA ILE A 4 3.42 11.10 7.35
C ILE A 4 3.75 11.51 5.92
N THR A 5 4.16 10.53 5.12
CA THR A 5 4.24 10.67 3.66
C THR A 5 3.36 9.59 3.05
N LEU A 6 2.50 10.00 2.12
CA LEU A 6 1.55 9.13 1.43
C LEU A 6 2.03 8.89 0.00
N PHE A 7 1.87 7.66 -0.49
CA PHE A 7 2.05 7.31 -1.89
C PHE A 7 0.93 6.38 -2.35
N PHE A 8 0.48 6.56 -3.59
CA PHE A 8 -0.49 5.69 -4.25
C PHE A 8 0.20 4.75 -5.22
N ILE A 9 -0.09 3.44 -5.13
CA ILE A 9 0.46 2.43 -6.04
C ILE A 9 -0.58 2.05 -7.09
N VAL A 10 -0.33 2.45 -8.34
CA VAL A 10 -1.28 2.31 -9.44
C VAL A 10 -0.71 1.39 -10.52
N GLY A 11 -1.57 0.58 -11.15
CA GLY A 11 -1.16 -0.25 -12.28
C GLY A 11 -1.02 0.56 -13.57
N ALA A 12 -0.61 -0.12 -14.63
CA ALA A 12 -0.52 0.45 -15.96
C ALA A 12 -1.90 0.95 -16.43
N PRO A 13 -1.97 2.18 -16.99
CA PRO A 13 -3.22 2.74 -17.48
C PRO A 13 -3.80 1.91 -18.62
N LYS A 14 -5.13 1.80 -18.64
CA LYS A 14 -5.87 0.97 -19.61
C LYS A 14 -6.15 1.68 -20.94
N SER A 15 -5.89 2.98 -21.03
CA SER A 15 -6.15 3.81 -22.20
C SER A 15 -5.25 5.05 -22.22
N GLU A 16 -5.13 5.70 -23.37
CA GLU A 16 -4.41 6.97 -23.53
C GLU A 16 -5.02 8.09 -22.66
N ILE A 17 -6.35 8.13 -22.55
CA ILE A 17 -7.06 9.07 -21.68
C ILE A 17 -6.70 8.81 -20.22
N GLY A 18 -6.64 7.54 -19.81
CA GLY A 18 -6.21 7.15 -18.45
C GLY A 18 -4.77 7.58 -18.17
N LEU A 19 -3.86 7.37 -19.12
CA LEU A 19 -2.47 7.80 -19.01
C LEU A 19 -2.33 9.32 -18.92
N ALA A 20 -3.09 10.07 -19.72
CA ALA A 20 -3.07 11.54 -19.67
C ALA A 20 -3.56 12.06 -18.31
N ARG A 21 -4.62 11.47 -17.76
CA ARG A 21 -5.12 11.81 -16.42
C ARG A 21 -4.11 11.50 -15.32
N LEU A 22 -3.50 10.30 -15.37
CA LEU A 22 -2.48 9.87 -14.43
C LEU A 22 -1.25 10.79 -14.45
N ARG A 23 -0.83 11.25 -15.65
CA ARG A 23 0.26 12.24 -15.78
C ARG A 23 -0.10 13.60 -15.19
N ALA A 24 -1.34 14.05 -15.36
CA ALA A 24 -1.81 15.31 -14.78
C ALA A 24 -1.88 15.24 -13.24
N GLU A 25 -2.38 14.13 -12.69
CA GLU A 25 -2.37 13.85 -11.24
C GLU A 25 -0.95 13.85 -10.69
N GLN A 26 -0.05 13.06 -11.29
CA GLN A 26 1.35 12.98 -10.88
C GLN A 26 2.07 14.33 -10.99
N GLY A 27 1.71 15.17 -11.97
CA GLY A 27 2.24 16.52 -12.11
C GLY A 27 1.74 17.51 -11.04
N SER A 28 0.63 17.20 -10.36
CA SER A 28 0.02 18.05 -9.33
C SER A 28 0.44 17.64 -7.92
N TYR A 29 0.50 16.33 -7.64
CA TYR A 29 0.69 15.81 -6.28
C TYR A 29 2.02 15.10 -6.04
N HIS A 30 2.63 14.55 -7.11
CA HIS A 30 3.94 13.87 -7.05
C HIS A 30 4.00 12.67 -6.08
N ASP A 31 2.87 12.04 -5.79
CA ASP A 31 2.71 10.95 -4.82
C ASP A 31 2.27 9.63 -5.45
N VAL A 32 2.31 9.51 -6.79
CA VAL A 32 1.91 8.29 -7.50
C VAL A 32 3.13 7.48 -7.95
N ILE A 33 3.10 6.18 -7.65
CA ILE A 33 4.04 5.18 -8.15
C ILE A 33 3.28 4.27 -9.12
N VAL A 34 3.63 4.34 -10.39
CA VAL A 34 2.99 3.59 -11.47
C VAL A 34 3.80 2.35 -11.80
N THR A 35 3.17 1.18 -11.82
CA THR A 35 3.77 -0.07 -12.28
C THR A 35 3.45 -0.31 -13.77
N ASP A 36 4.19 -1.22 -14.39
CA ASP A 36 3.96 -1.69 -15.77
C ASP A 36 2.90 -2.80 -15.85
N LEU A 37 2.32 -3.19 -14.72
CA LEU A 37 1.36 -4.29 -14.61
C LEU A 37 -0.07 -3.79 -14.73
N LYS A 38 -0.90 -4.48 -15.51
CA LYS A 38 -2.33 -4.15 -15.61
C LYS A 38 -3.01 -4.28 -14.26
N ASP A 39 -3.92 -3.36 -13.98
CA ASP A 39 -4.73 -3.40 -12.77
C ASP A 39 -5.80 -4.50 -12.84
N THR A 40 -5.45 -5.62 -12.20
CA THR A 40 -6.31 -6.75 -11.91
C THR A 40 -6.12 -7.18 -10.45
N TYR A 41 -7.08 -7.95 -9.93
CA TYR A 41 -7.07 -8.42 -8.55
C TYR A 41 -5.89 -9.38 -8.28
N GLU A 42 -5.56 -10.23 -9.25
CA GLU A 42 -4.46 -11.19 -9.19
C GLU A 42 -3.09 -10.49 -9.16
N ALA A 43 -3.01 -9.28 -9.72
CA ALA A 43 -1.78 -8.50 -9.78
C ALA A 43 -1.48 -7.72 -8.48
N LEU A 44 -2.37 -7.74 -7.48
CA LEU A 44 -2.19 -7.02 -6.22
C LEU A 44 -0.89 -7.41 -5.50
N VAL A 45 -0.47 -8.68 -5.58
CA VAL A 45 0.79 -9.14 -4.99
C VAL A 45 2.00 -8.38 -5.55
N PHE A 46 1.98 -8.04 -6.84
CA PHE A 46 3.07 -7.30 -7.46
C PHE A 46 3.04 -5.82 -7.09
N LYS A 47 1.87 -5.23 -6.83
CA LYS A 47 1.78 -3.87 -6.26
C LYS A 47 2.39 -3.82 -4.87
N VAL A 48 2.12 -4.82 -4.03
CA VAL A 48 2.75 -4.94 -2.70
C VAL A 48 4.27 -5.05 -2.87
N ASN A 49 4.74 -5.88 -3.79
CA ASN A 49 6.17 -5.98 -4.09
C ASN A 49 6.77 -4.64 -4.57
N ALA A 50 6.07 -3.90 -5.44
CA ALA A 50 6.52 -2.58 -5.90
C ALA A 50 6.61 -1.57 -4.75
N MET A 51 5.62 -1.53 -3.87
CA MET A 51 5.62 -0.72 -2.64
C MET A 51 6.82 -1.05 -1.75
N MET A 52 7.05 -2.34 -1.47
CA MET A 52 8.18 -2.78 -0.64
C MET A 52 9.53 -2.39 -1.25
N ASN A 53 9.71 -2.62 -2.56
CA ASN A 53 10.94 -2.24 -3.26
C ASN A 53 11.18 -0.73 -3.25
N PHE A 54 10.13 0.08 -3.46
CA PHE A 54 10.22 1.53 -3.39
C PHE A 54 10.62 1.98 -1.99
N PHE A 55 9.97 1.45 -0.95
CA PHE A 55 10.26 1.78 0.44
C PHE A 55 11.71 1.45 0.80
N LEU A 56 12.15 0.21 0.54
CA LEU A 56 13.51 -0.24 0.86
C LEU A 56 14.59 0.56 0.10
N LYS A 57 14.30 1.01 -1.12
CA LYS A 57 15.27 1.72 -1.96
C LYS A 57 15.35 3.21 -1.69
N TYR A 58 14.22 3.86 -1.43
CA TYR A 58 14.15 5.33 -1.41
C TYR A 58 13.74 5.92 -0.06
N CYS A 59 13.25 5.12 0.89
CA CYS A 59 12.74 5.58 2.18
C CYS A 59 13.66 5.15 3.34
N SER A 60 14.85 5.75 3.46
CA SER A 60 15.81 5.40 4.51
C SER A 60 15.50 5.96 5.91
N LYS A 61 14.54 6.89 6.02
CA LYS A 61 14.22 7.61 7.27
C LYS A 61 12.98 7.09 8.01
N PRO A 62 11.87 6.74 7.34
CA PRO A 62 10.67 6.31 8.05
C PRO A 62 10.92 5.04 8.86
N ARG A 63 10.41 5.00 10.10
CA ARG A 63 10.50 3.83 10.98
C ARG A 63 9.39 2.80 10.75
N PHE A 64 8.33 3.21 10.08
CA PHE A 64 7.12 2.40 9.88
C PHE A 64 6.69 2.50 8.42
N LEU A 65 6.18 1.38 7.91
CA LEU A 65 5.49 1.29 6.63
C LEU A 65 4.07 0.80 6.90
N MET A 66 3.08 1.47 6.33
CA MET A 66 1.68 1.06 6.39
C MET A 66 1.14 0.88 4.98
N LYS A 67 0.55 -0.29 4.73
CA LYS A 67 -0.28 -0.54 3.54
C LYS A 67 -1.74 -0.45 3.95
N ILE A 68 -2.51 0.33 3.21
CA ILE A 68 -3.98 0.40 3.30
C ILE A 68 -4.58 0.34 1.91
N ASP A 69 -5.86 0.00 1.83
CA ASP A 69 -6.66 0.15 0.61
C ASP A 69 -7.26 1.56 0.55
N ASP A 70 -7.78 1.96 -0.61
CA ASP A 70 -8.39 3.28 -0.84
C ASP A 70 -9.82 3.39 -0.29
N ASP A 71 -10.40 2.28 0.15
CA ASP A 71 -11.75 2.16 0.70
C ASP A 71 -11.79 2.01 2.24
N VAL A 72 -10.67 2.31 2.92
CA VAL A 72 -10.59 2.28 4.40
C VAL A 72 -10.21 3.64 4.98
N THR A 73 -10.50 3.85 6.27
CA THR A 73 -10.12 5.06 7.02
C THR A 73 -9.19 4.69 8.18
N VAL A 74 -8.17 5.51 8.42
CA VAL A 74 -7.21 5.33 9.52
C VAL A 74 -7.37 6.45 10.56
N HIS A 75 -7.50 6.07 11.84
CA HIS A 75 -7.44 7.02 12.94
C HIS A 75 -5.98 7.26 13.35
N LEU A 76 -5.37 8.28 12.76
CA LEU A 76 -3.93 8.55 12.90
C LEU A 76 -3.48 8.80 14.34
N ASP A 77 -4.23 9.55 15.14
CA ASP A 77 -3.83 9.84 16.53
C ASP A 77 -3.70 8.58 17.41
N ARG A 78 -4.65 7.65 17.24
CA ARG A 78 -4.62 6.35 17.94
C ARG A 78 -3.47 5.49 17.44
N MET A 79 -3.23 5.48 16.13
CA MET A 79 -2.10 4.78 15.52
C MET A 79 -0.77 5.29 16.06
N PHE A 80 -0.55 6.60 16.08
CA PHE A 80 0.69 7.18 16.61
C PHE A 80 0.92 6.83 18.08
N THR A 81 -0.12 6.93 18.90
CA THR A 81 -0.06 6.54 20.32
C THR A 81 0.42 5.09 20.46
N HIS A 82 -0.13 4.18 19.65
CA HIS A 82 0.24 2.77 19.69
C HIS A 82 1.67 2.51 19.18
N TRP A 83 2.09 3.12 18.08
CA TRP A 83 3.45 2.98 17.54
C TRP A 83 4.53 3.55 18.47
N THR A 84 4.24 4.65 19.16
CA THR A 84 5.17 5.16 20.19
C THR A 84 5.36 4.20 21.36
N MET A 85 4.33 3.41 21.70
CA MET A 85 4.40 2.40 22.76
C MET A 85 5.08 1.10 22.31
N ALA A 86 4.90 0.73 21.04
CA ALA A 86 5.50 -0.46 20.41
C ALA A 86 7.00 -0.33 20.14
N ASN A 87 7.58 0.86 20.29
CA ASN A 87 9.00 1.21 20.04
C ASN A 87 10.01 0.48 20.96
N ARG A 88 9.61 -0.61 21.62
CA ARG A 88 10.44 -1.47 22.47
C ARG A 88 10.90 -2.75 21.77
N ASP A 89 10.28 -3.12 20.65
CA ASP A 89 10.64 -4.27 19.82
C ASP A 89 10.72 -3.83 18.35
N GLU A 90 11.87 -4.05 17.69
CA GLU A 90 12.20 -3.45 16.39
C GLU A 90 11.60 -4.19 15.18
N ASP A 91 11.14 -5.44 15.35
CA ASP A 91 10.76 -6.33 14.24
C ASP A 91 9.30 -6.82 14.31
N ASN A 92 8.34 -5.89 14.28
CA ASN A 92 6.92 -6.21 14.40
C ASN A 92 6.12 -5.97 13.12
N ILE A 93 5.19 -6.89 12.83
CA ILE A 93 4.17 -6.74 11.79
C ILE A 93 2.79 -6.82 12.45
N TYR A 94 1.97 -5.78 12.27
CA TYR A 94 0.62 -5.71 12.81
C TYR A 94 -0.41 -5.88 11.70
N CYS A 95 -1.30 -6.86 11.84
CA CYS A 95 -2.42 -7.07 10.93
C CYS A 95 -3.54 -7.87 11.61
N ARG A 96 -4.70 -7.98 10.94
CA ARG A 96 -5.69 -9.00 11.30
C ARG A 96 -5.17 -10.36 10.85
N VAL A 97 -4.71 -11.16 11.81
CA VAL A 97 -4.19 -12.50 11.53
C VAL A 97 -5.34 -13.45 11.23
N CYS A 98 -5.25 -14.22 10.14
CA CYS A 98 -6.08 -15.40 9.91
C CYS A 98 -5.29 -16.68 10.14
N PRO A 99 -5.33 -17.25 11.36
CA PRO A 99 -4.66 -18.51 11.63
C PRO A 99 -5.36 -19.66 10.89
N ALA A 100 -4.57 -20.49 10.21
CA ALA A 100 -5.05 -21.68 9.49
C ALA A 100 -6.11 -21.43 8.38
N CYS A 101 -6.16 -20.22 7.81
CA CYS A 101 -6.91 -19.95 6.58
C CYS A 101 -6.50 -20.94 5.47
N LYS A 102 -7.47 -21.64 4.87
CA LYS A 102 -7.25 -22.54 3.74
C LYS A 102 -7.74 -21.86 2.45
N PRO A 103 -7.19 -22.22 1.28
CA PRO A 103 -7.75 -21.76 0.01
C PRO A 103 -9.21 -22.18 -0.08
N PHE A 104 -10.08 -21.23 -0.43
CA PHE A 104 -11.45 -21.56 -0.77
C PHE A 104 -11.43 -22.27 -2.13
N ARG A 105 -12.22 -23.34 -2.26
CA ARG A 105 -12.27 -24.18 -3.48
C ARG A 105 -13.60 -24.05 -4.22
N ASN A 106 -14.43 -23.12 -3.79
CA ASN A 106 -15.70 -22.82 -4.42
C ASN A 106 -15.46 -21.81 -5.56
N ALA A 107 -15.76 -22.19 -6.80
CA ALA A 107 -15.58 -21.32 -7.96
C ALA A 107 -16.47 -20.07 -7.96
N SER A 108 -17.52 -20.02 -7.13
CA SER A 108 -18.35 -18.83 -6.94
C SER A 108 -17.85 -17.92 -5.82
N ASP A 109 -16.85 -18.36 -5.05
CA ASP A 109 -16.19 -17.50 -4.08
C ASP A 109 -15.22 -16.55 -4.81
N LYS A 110 -15.10 -15.32 -4.29
CA LYS A 110 -14.12 -14.37 -4.79
C LYS A 110 -12.70 -14.78 -4.36
N TRP A 111 -12.57 -15.48 -3.24
CA TRP A 111 -11.32 -15.83 -2.56
C TRP A 111 -10.98 -17.31 -2.70
#